data_AF-W5XYB6-F1
#
_entry.id   AF-W5XYB6-F1
#
_cell.length_a   1.000
_cell.length_b   1.000
_cell.length_c   1.000
_cell.angle_alpha   90.00
_cell.angle_beta   90.00
_cell.angle_gamma   90.00
#
_symmetry.space_group_name_H-M   'P 1'
#
loop_
_entity.id
_entity.type
_entity.pdbx_description
1 polymer ?
#
loop_
_entity_poly.entity_id
_entity_poly.type
_entity_poly.pdbx_seq_one_letter_code
_entity_poly.pdbx_strand_id
1 'polypeptide(L)'
;MRLPARRITAAALLALPLVAGAAYGAVSGTDIASSWSAGADTSAPVAATSDSSLVDARRAAGEAGTQAGFLKQGTTELVDGTGKLSDGAKQLADGTKSAVDGASQLSDGMTQLQAGTGQLGAGATQVADGVGQAVDQVVGLEAVRGQILGAIDRVLGDLKDTTDPDAVSFRDQLQGLRGQVDSFKLDENVTNQLTQLRDGSREIANQLNTPGYGFHDGIYSATKGAKDLSAGLNQLNEGVDSALSGVDQLDQGAQKLDGMADNNKDKVASVSRALPIAQAGTAAAQEEGITRTLAPMYAFLIAAGVLLVAVFGSRRSFANTLLAGVVLSVLAGGLVAMLGAGMTATVAIAAAGIAGLLFAASALSAAAIQRMAGPKVTPVLLAVGALAQIGVVGWVWNKAATAQVSTVWQVVSELMPVHYSTAAISAFANGGHPEVAWMSTAVLAALTLAAAAAYKLADAKAAPAESDA
;
A
#
# COMPACT_ATOMS: atom_id res chain seq x y z
N MET A 1 -6.26 17.78 2.07
CA MET A 1 -6.79 16.43 1.80
C MET A 1 -7.76 16.05 2.91
N ARG A 2 -9.08 16.09 2.68
CA ARG A 2 -10.05 15.56 3.65
C ARG A 2 -10.13 14.05 3.42
N LEU A 3 -9.69 13.25 4.40
CA LEU A 3 -9.97 11.81 4.40
C LEU A 3 -11.49 11.63 4.26
N PRO A 4 -11.99 10.78 3.36
CA PRO A 4 -13.43 10.57 3.22
C PRO A 4 -13.99 10.10 4.56
N ALA A 5 -15.09 10.70 5.01
CA ALA A 5 -15.66 10.50 6.35
C ALA A 5 -15.78 9.02 6.78
N ARG A 6 -16.02 8.12 5.81
CA ARG A 6 -16.09 6.66 5.99
C ARG A 6 -14.78 5.99 6.44
N ARG A 7 -13.62 6.50 6.01
CA ARG A 7 -12.32 5.96 6.45
C ARG A 7 -12.00 6.41 7.88
N ILE A 8 -12.43 7.61 8.25
CA ILE A 8 -12.30 8.11 9.62
C ILE A 8 -13.21 7.31 10.56
N THR A 9 -14.45 7.01 10.16
CA THR A 9 -15.35 6.18 10.98
C THR A 9 -14.86 4.74 11.09
N ALA A 10 -14.31 4.15 10.03
CA ALA A 10 -13.70 2.81 10.08
C ALA A 10 -12.46 2.77 11.00
N ALA A 11 -11.60 3.80 10.96
CA ALA A 11 -10.47 3.92 11.87
C ALA A 11 -10.92 4.12 13.33
N ALA A 12 -11.95 4.94 13.56
CA ALA A 12 -12.52 5.16 14.88
C ALA A 12 -13.12 3.86 15.46
N LEU A 13 -13.80 3.05 14.63
CA LEU A 13 -14.32 1.75 15.04
C LEU A 13 -13.21 0.80 15.53
N LEU A 14 -12.06 0.77 14.85
CA LEU A 14 -10.92 -0.05 15.28
C LEU A 14 -10.31 0.40 16.60
N ALA A 15 -10.31 1.71 16.88
CA ALA A 15 -9.74 2.26 18.11
C ALA A 15 -10.67 2.11 19.32
N LEU A 16 -11.99 2.12 19.12
CA LEU A 16 -12.98 2.25 20.19
C LEU A 16 -12.91 1.13 21.25
N PRO A 17 -12.81 -0.17 20.89
CA PRO A 17 -12.68 -1.25 21.89
C PRO A 17 -11.38 -1.16 22.72
N LEU A 18 -10.29 -0.72 22.10
CA LEU A 18 -8.98 -0.59 22.76
C LEU A 18 -8.96 0.60 23.72
N VAL A 19 -9.54 1.73 23.32
CA VAL A 19 -9.71 2.91 24.17
C VAL A 19 -10.64 2.61 25.34
N ALA A 20 -11.75 1.89 25.09
CA ALA A 20 -12.68 1.49 26.14
C ALA A 20 -12.01 0.52 27.14
N GLY A 21 -11.21 -0.43 26.66
CA GLY A 21 -10.43 -1.33 27.51
C GLY A 21 -9.42 -0.57 28.39
N ALA A 22 -8.67 0.37 27.80
CA ALA A 22 -7.69 1.17 28.54
C ALA A 22 -8.35 2.11 29.57
N ALA A 23 -9.47 2.73 29.20
CA ALA A 23 -10.25 3.57 30.10
C ALA A 23 -10.82 2.76 31.27
N TYR A 24 -11.29 1.54 31.02
CA TYR A 24 -11.78 0.66 32.07
C TYR A 24 -10.63 0.23 32.99
N GLY A 25 -9.49 -0.22 32.46
CA GLY A 25 -8.31 -0.63 33.25
C GLY A 25 -7.79 0.47 34.16
N ALA A 26 -7.76 1.72 33.66
CA ALA A 26 -7.38 2.89 34.44
C ALA A 26 -8.36 3.22 35.59
N VAL A 27 -9.66 2.90 35.44
CA VAL A 27 -10.70 3.17 36.45
C VAL A 27 -10.87 2.01 37.44
N SER A 28 -10.72 0.77 36.99
CA SER A 28 -10.83 -0.44 37.82
C SER A 28 -9.59 -0.68 38.69
N GLY A 29 -8.46 -0.04 38.39
CA GLY A 29 -7.21 -0.22 39.14
C GLY A 29 -6.58 -1.59 38.92
N THR A 30 -6.93 -2.28 37.84
CA THR A 30 -6.34 -3.57 37.47
C THR A 30 -4.90 -3.35 36.97
N ASP A 31 -3.91 -3.58 37.83
CA ASP A 31 -2.49 -3.55 37.44
C ASP A 31 -2.13 -4.83 36.65
N ILE A 32 -1.16 -4.73 35.74
CA ILE A 32 -0.65 -5.84 34.94
C ILE A 32 -0.24 -7.03 35.85
N ALA A 33 0.29 -6.72 37.03
CA ALA A 33 0.65 -7.72 38.06
C ALA A 33 -0.52 -8.61 38.50
N SER A 34 -1.75 -8.08 38.53
CA SER A 34 -2.96 -8.83 38.92
C SER A 34 -3.34 -9.95 37.93
N SER A 35 -2.74 -9.94 36.74
CA SER A 35 -2.90 -11.00 35.72
C SER A 35 -2.02 -12.24 35.97
N TRP A 36 -1.11 -12.22 36.94
CA TRP A 36 -0.28 -13.38 37.28
C TRP A 36 -0.11 -13.61 38.79
N SER A 37 -0.54 -12.68 39.65
CA SER A 37 -0.62 -12.91 41.09
C SER A 37 -2.01 -13.42 41.48
N ALA A 38 -2.10 -14.64 42.00
CA ALA A 38 -3.28 -15.08 42.74
C ALA A 38 -3.33 -14.32 44.08
N GLY A 39 -4.52 -13.86 44.50
CA GLY A 39 -4.68 -13.08 45.73
C GLY A 39 -4.11 -13.79 46.96
N ALA A 40 -3.20 -13.10 47.65
CA ALA A 40 -2.59 -13.41 48.96
C ALA A 40 -1.78 -14.72 49.07
N ASP A 41 -0.45 -14.58 49.04
CA ASP A 41 0.40 -14.97 50.17
C ASP A 41 1.64 -14.05 50.21
N THR A 42 1.48 -12.90 50.88
CA THR A 42 2.61 -12.10 51.36
C THR A 42 3.22 -12.79 52.57
N SER A 43 3.81 -13.96 52.37
CA SER A 43 4.78 -14.49 53.33
C SER A 43 6.08 -13.76 53.07
N ALA A 44 6.55 -12.99 54.05
CA ALA A 44 7.89 -12.41 54.03
C ALA A 44 8.92 -13.47 53.64
N PRO A 45 9.96 -13.14 52.86
CA PRO A 45 10.92 -14.13 52.39
C PRO A 45 11.56 -14.81 53.61
N VAL A 46 11.22 -16.08 53.80
CA VAL A 46 11.89 -16.93 54.78
C VAL A 46 13.31 -17.11 54.27
N ALA A 47 14.31 -16.84 55.11
CA ALA A 47 15.71 -17.02 54.75
C ALA A 47 15.92 -18.47 54.28
N ALA A 48 16.11 -18.65 52.96
CA ALA A 48 16.31 -19.94 52.34
C ALA A 48 17.52 -20.63 52.96
N THR A 49 17.31 -21.83 53.53
CA THR A 49 18.41 -22.77 53.78
C THR A 49 19.05 -23.12 52.43
N SER A 50 20.37 -23.23 52.40
CA SER A 50 21.21 -23.28 51.20
C SER A 50 20.71 -24.24 50.10
N ASP A 51 20.04 -25.34 50.47
CA ASP A 51 19.50 -26.32 49.52
C ASP A 51 18.27 -25.85 48.72
N SER A 52 17.36 -25.08 49.33
CA SER A 52 16.16 -24.55 48.64
C SER A 52 16.53 -23.47 47.62
N SER A 53 17.46 -22.58 47.98
CA SER A 53 17.97 -21.52 47.09
C SER A 53 18.68 -22.05 45.83
N LEU A 54 19.34 -23.21 45.94
CA LEU A 54 19.99 -23.87 44.80
C LEU A 54 18.99 -24.52 43.84
N VAL A 55 17.90 -25.09 44.39
CA VAL A 55 16.80 -25.63 43.59
C VAL A 55 16.09 -24.51 42.81
N ASP A 56 15.84 -23.37 43.45
CA ASP A 56 15.23 -22.19 42.82
C ASP A 56 16.16 -21.58 41.76
N ALA A 57 17.45 -21.46 42.04
CA ALA A 57 18.44 -20.98 41.06
C ALA A 57 18.52 -21.89 39.83
N ARG A 58 18.43 -23.22 40.01
CA ARG A 58 18.40 -24.18 38.89
C ARG A 58 17.11 -24.08 38.09
N ARG A 59 15.96 -23.92 38.75
CA ARG A 59 14.69 -23.69 38.07
C ARG A 59 14.74 -22.41 37.24
N ALA A 60 15.19 -21.30 37.83
CA ALA A 60 15.35 -20.02 37.14
C ALA A 60 16.33 -20.11 35.96
N ALA A 61 17.44 -20.82 36.10
CA ALA A 61 18.38 -21.05 34.99
C ALA A 61 17.77 -21.92 33.88
N GLY A 62 16.94 -22.91 34.22
CA GLY A 62 16.19 -23.71 33.25
C GLY A 62 15.17 -22.88 32.48
N GLU A 63 14.40 -22.04 33.18
CA GLU A 63 13.42 -21.12 32.59
C GLU A 63 14.10 -20.09 31.69
N ALA A 64 15.19 -19.48 32.14
CA ALA A 64 15.99 -18.57 31.33
C ALA A 64 16.53 -19.28 30.06
N GLY A 65 16.86 -20.58 30.16
CA GLY A 65 17.33 -21.37 29.03
C GLY A 65 16.25 -21.57 27.98
N THR A 66 15.02 -21.86 28.43
CA THR A 66 13.84 -21.95 27.57
C THR A 66 13.51 -20.60 26.92
N GLN A 67 13.56 -19.49 27.67
CA GLN A 67 13.34 -18.14 27.15
C GLN A 67 14.39 -17.74 26.11
N ALA A 68 15.66 -18.03 26.37
CA ALA A 68 16.74 -17.77 25.42
C ALA A 68 16.59 -18.62 24.15
N GLY A 69 16.08 -19.85 24.28
CA GLY A 69 15.70 -20.70 23.15
C GLY A 69 14.59 -20.09 22.29
N PHE A 70 13.51 -19.61 22.90
CA PHE A 70 12.42 -18.94 22.18
C PHE A 70 12.84 -17.61 21.56
N LEU A 71 13.61 -16.80 22.28
CA LEU A 71 14.18 -15.56 21.75
C LEU A 71 15.02 -15.86 20.50
N LYS A 72 15.87 -16.88 20.56
CA LYS A 72 16.68 -17.30 19.42
C LYS A 72 15.83 -17.74 18.23
N GLN A 73 14.79 -18.53 18.47
CA GLN A 73 13.89 -18.93 17.39
C GLN A 73 13.19 -17.72 16.76
N GLY A 74 12.70 -16.78 17.57
CA GLY A 74 12.08 -15.54 17.09
C GLY A 74 13.04 -14.64 16.30
N THR A 75 14.32 -14.58 16.69
CA THR A 75 15.33 -13.82 15.94
C THR A 75 15.73 -14.51 14.63
N THR A 76 15.77 -15.84 14.59
CA THR A 76 15.93 -16.59 13.33
C THR A 76 14.77 -16.28 12.37
N GLU A 77 13.53 -16.32 12.85
CA GLU A 77 12.36 -15.99 12.02
C GLU A 77 12.37 -14.53 11.55
N LEU A 78 12.86 -13.61 12.39
CA LEU A 78 13.05 -12.20 12.01
C LEU A 78 14.08 -12.07 10.89
N VAL A 79 15.24 -12.72 11.00
CA VAL A 79 16.29 -12.73 9.95
C VAL A 79 15.74 -13.31 8.64
N ASP A 80 15.03 -14.42 8.69
CA ASP A 80 14.36 -15.00 7.51
C ASP A 80 13.36 -14.02 6.89
N GLY A 81 12.63 -13.28 7.72
CA GLY A 81 11.67 -12.27 7.31
C GLY A 81 12.33 -11.06 6.64
N THR A 82 13.41 -10.54 7.22
CA THR A 82 14.17 -9.41 6.68
C THR A 82 14.92 -9.79 5.41
N GLY A 83 15.42 -11.01 5.30
CA GLY A 83 16.01 -11.55 4.07
C GLY A 83 15.01 -11.56 2.92
N LYS A 84 13.80 -12.09 3.14
CA LYS A 84 12.71 -12.07 2.14
C LYS A 84 12.29 -10.65 1.76
N LEU A 85 12.30 -9.71 2.73
CA LEU A 85 12.03 -8.30 2.46
C LEU A 85 13.13 -7.67 1.60
N SER A 86 14.41 -7.98 1.85
CA SER A 86 15.55 -7.52 1.05
C SER A 86 15.45 -8.04 -0.39
N ASP A 87 15.13 -9.32 -0.58
CA ASP A 87 14.93 -9.89 -1.91
C ASP A 87 13.78 -9.22 -2.67
N GLY A 88 12.64 -9.01 -2.00
CA GLY A 88 11.50 -8.30 -2.57
C GLY A 88 11.81 -6.84 -2.91
N ALA A 89 12.62 -6.16 -2.08
CA ALA A 89 13.07 -4.80 -2.33
C ALA A 89 14.00 -4.72 -3.54
N LYS A 90 14.91 -5.69 -3.73
CA LYS A 90 15.77 -5.78 -4.92
C LYS A 90 14.96 -5.98 -6.19
N GLN A 91 13.96 -6.87 -6.16
CA GLN A 91 13.04 -7.05 -7.29
C GLN A 91 12.26 -5.77 -7.63
N LEU A 92 11.85 -5.00 -6.62
CA LEU A 92 11.20 -3.71 -6.83
C LEU A 92 12.16 -2.69 -7.46
N ALA A 93 13.42 -2.66 -7.01
CA ALA A 93 14.46 -1.80 -7.58
C ALA A 93 14.72 -2.14 -9.05
N ASP A 94 14.89 -3.41 -9.39
CA ASP A 94 15.09 -3.87 -10.77
C ASP A 94 13.89 -3.52 -11.67
N GLY A 95 12.66 -3.72 -11.16
CA GLY A 95 11.45 -3.35 -11.88
C GLY A 95 11.29 -1.84 -12.07
N THR A 96 11.70 -1.04 -11.07
CA THR A 96 11.68 0.42 -11.15
C THR A 96 12.69 0.92 -12.17
N LYS A 97 13.91 0.37 -12.18
CA LYS A 97 14.94 0.68 -13.17
C LYS A 97 14.50 0.35 -14.59
N SER A 98 13.87 -0.81 -14.79
CA SER A 98 13.28 -1.19 -16.08
C SER A 98 12.19 -0.22 -16.54
N ALA A 99 11.37 0.29 -15.60
CA ALA A 99 10.35 1.30 -15.90
C ALA A 99 10.97 2.66 -16.24
N VAL A 100 12.05 3.06 -15.57
CA VAL A 100 12.84 4.26 -15.89
C VAL A 100 13.38 4.18 -17.31
N ASP A 101 14.01 3.06 -17.66
CA ASP A 101 14.58 2.85 -19.00
C ASP A 101 13.49 2.92 -20.07
N GLY A 102 12.35 2.24 -19.87
CA GLY A 102 11.22 2.28 -20.78
C GLY A 102 10.59 3.67 -20.91
N ALA A 103 10.51 4.44 -19.83
CA ALA A 103 10.00 5.81 -19.87
C ALA A 103 10.97 6.79 -20.55
N SER A 104 12.29 6.59 -20.40
CA SER A 104 13.30 7.34 -21.16
C SER A 104 13.16 7.08 -22.65
N GLN A 105 13.04 5.81 -23.06
CA GLN A 105 12.81 5.43 -24.45
C GLN A 105 11.51 6.04 -25.01
N LEU A 106 10.43 6.04 -24.22
CA LEU A 106 9.17 6.67 -24.61
C LEU A 106 9.34 8.20 -24.79
N SER A 107 10.03 8.87 -23.86
CA SER A 107 10.31 10.31 -23.94
C SER A 107 11.14 10.67 -25.18
N ASP A 108 12.16 9.87 -25.48
CA ASP A 108 13.01 10.06 -26.66
C ASP A 108 12.21 9.83 -27.96
N GLY A 109 11.43 8.74 -28.01
CA GLY A 109 10.55 8.44 -29.15
C GLY A 109 9.50 9.51 -29.38
N MET A 110 8.90 10.06 -28.32
CA MET A 110 7.96 11.17 -28.44
C MET A 110 8.62 12.46 -28.90
N THR A 111 9.86 12.74 -28.47
CA THR A 111 10.63 13.88 -28.97
C THR A 111 10.95 13.75 -30.46
N GLN A 112 11.30 12.54 -30.92
CA GLN A 112 11.48 12.24 -32.34
C GLN A 112 10.18 12.38 -33.12
N LEU A 113 9.07 11.87 -32.58
CA LEU A 113 7.75 12.02 -33.20
C LEU A 113 7.38 13.50 -33.34
N GLN A 114 7.55 14.31 -32.29
CA GLN A 114 7.28 15.74 -32.32
C GLN A 114 8.13 16.47 -33.39
N ALA A 115 9.41 16.10 -33.53
CA ALA A 115 10.27 16.64 -34.58
C ALA A 115 9.79 16.24 -35.98
N GLY A 116 9.42 14.97 -36.17
CA GLY A 116 8.88 14.44 -37.42
C GLY A 116 7.54 15.09 -37.80
N THR A 117 6.64 15.32 -36.83
CA THR A 117 5.38 16.02 -37.07
C THR A 117 5.61 17.49 -37.43
N GLY A 118 6.63 18.14 -36.87
CA GLY A 118 7.03 19.48 -37.28
C GLY A 118 7.52 19.53 -38.74
N GLN A 119 8.33 18.56 -39.16
CA GLN A 119 8.75 18.43 -40.56
C GLN A 119 7.57 18.17 -41.49
N LEU A 120 6.66 17.27 -41.10
CA LEU A 120 5.44 16.98 -41.84
C LEU A 120 4.54 18.23 -41.96
N GLY A 121 4.40 19.00 -40.88
CA GLY A 121 3.64 20.26 -40.86
C GLY A 121 4.24 21.32 -41.79
N ALA A 122 5.57 21.44 -41.83
CA ALA A 122 6.25 22.32 -42.78
C ALA A 122 5.99 21.90 -44.24
N GLY A 123 6.08 20.61 -44.55
CA GLY A 123 5.75 20.09 -45.88
C GLY A 123 4.27 20.27 -46.25
N ALA A 124 3.35 20.04 -45.31
CA ALA A 124 1.92 20.27 -45.50
C ALA A 124 1.62 21.75 -45.78
N THR A 125 2.32 22.67 -45.12
CA THR A 125 2.21 24.12 -45.37
C THR A 125 2.64 24.45 -46.80
N GLN A 126 3.78 23.92 -47.26
CA GLN A 126 4.25 24.11 -48.63
C GLN A 126 3.25 23.60 -49.67
N VAL A 127 2.65 22.42 -49.43
CA VAL A 127 1.61 21.87 -50.31
C VAL A 127 0.36 22.76 -50.29
N ALA A 128 -0.11 23.19 -49.12
CA ALA A 128 -1.27 24.04 -48.99
C ALA A 128 -1.09 25.39 -49.70
N ASP A 129 0.10 25.99 -49.58
CA ASP A 129 0.44 27.24 -50.25
C ASP A 129 0.49 27.05 -51.77
N GLY A 130 1.08 25.95 -52.27
CA GLY A 130 1.12 25.64 -53.69
C GLY A 130 -0.27 25.36 -54.29
N VAL A 131 -1.13 24.63 -53.56
CA VAL A 131 -2.53 24.42 -53.95
C VAL A 131 -3.27 25.75 -53.96
N GLY A 132 -3.12 26.58 -52.92
CA GLY A 132 -3.73 27.91 -52.87
C GLY A 132 -3.36 28.77 -54.07
N GLN A 133 -2.07 28.85 -54.40
CA GLN A 133 -1.61 29.58 -55.58
C GLN A 133 -2.21 29.04 -56.88
N ALA A 134 -2.29 27.73 -57.06
CA ALA A 134 -2.89 27.13 -58.24
C ALA A 134 -4.39 27.46 -58.35
N VAL A 135 -5.13 27.38 -57.25
CA VAL A 135 -6.56 27.74 -57.21
C VAL A 135 -6.77 29.22 -57.48
N ASP A 136 -5.98 30.10 -56.88
CA ASP A 136 -6.09 31.55 -57.09
C ASP A 136 -5.81 31.94 -58.54
N GLN A 137 -4.86 31.28 -59.21
CA GLN A 137 -4.61 31.47 -60.65
C GLN A 137 -5.79 31.02 -61.50
N VAL A 138 -6.41 29.88 -61.17
CA VAL A 138 -7.59 29.35 -61.86
C VAL A 138 -8.79 30.29 -61.71
N VAL A 139 -9.06 30.79 -60.50
CA VAL A 139 -10.12 31.77 -60.23
C VAL A 139 -9.83 33.11 -60.92
N GLY A 140 -8.57 33.54 -60.94
CA GLY A 140 -8.12 34.72 -61.67
C GLY A 140 -8.40 34.63 -63.17
N LEU A 141 -8.24 33.44 -63.78
CA LEU A 141 -8.54 33.20 -65.19
C LEU A 141 -10.05 33.38 -65.48
N GLU A 142 -10.93 32.90 -64.61
CA GLU A 142 -12.39 33.12 -64.74
C GLU A 142 -12.76 34.60 -64.62
N ALA A 143 -12.10 35.35 -63.72
CA ALA A 143 -12.31 36.79 -63.60
C ALA A 143 -11.90 37.53 -64.89
N VAL A 144 -10.73 37.19 -65.45
CA VAL A 144 -10.25 37.75 -66.73
C VAL A 144 -11.20 37.38 -67.87
N ARG A 145 -11.66 36.12 -67.93
CA ARG A 145 -12.67 35.67 -68.89
C ARG A 145 -13.95 36.51 -68.81
N GLY A 146 -14.47 36.75 -67.60
CA GLY A 146 -15.64 37.60 -67.40
C GLY A 146 -15.44 39.04 -67.87
N GLN A 147 -14.25 39.62 -67.63
CA GLN A 147 -13.89 40.95 -68.14
C GLN A 147 -13.84 40.99 -69.67
N ILE A 148 -13.26 39.96 -70.32
CA ILE A 148 -13.22 39.85 -71.78
C ILE A 148 -14.64 39.74 -72.35
N LEU A 149 -15.49 38.88 -71.79
CA LEU A 149 -16.88 38.74 -72.23
C LEU A 149 -17.66 40.06 -72.08
N GLY A 150 -17.52 40.75 -70.95
CA GLY A 150 -18.17 42.04 -70.73
C GLY A 150 -17.65 43.15 -71.66
N ALA A 151 -16.38 43.11 -72.05
CA ALA A 151 -15.83 44.02 -73.04
C ALA A 151 -16.37 43.74 -74.45
N ILE A 152 -16.44 42.46 -74.85
CA ILE A 152 -17.02 42.05 -76.14
C ILE A 152 -18.51 42.43 -76.19
N ASP A 153 -19.27 42.17 -75.12
CA ASP A 153 -20.71 42.49 -75.05
C ASP A 153 -20.99 43.99 -75.18
N ARG A 154 -20.12 44.84 -74.60
CA ARG A 154 -20.25 46.30 -74.74
C ARG A 154 -20.06 46.73 -76.20
N VAL A 155 -19.01 46.24 -76.87
CA VAL A 155 -18.75 46.56 -78.28
C VAL A 155 -19.86 46.02 -79.19
N LEU A 156 -20.35 44.81 -78.95
CA LEU A 156 -21.49 44.23 -79.67
C LEU A 156 -22.76 45.08 -79.49
N GLY A 157 -22.99 45.60 -78.28
CA GLY A 157 -24.10 46.50 -77.98
C GLY A 157 -24.03 47.82 -78.74
N ASP A 158 -22.85 48.45 -78.76
CA ASP A 158 -22.60 49.71 -79.48
C ASP A 158 -22.81 49.55 -81.00
N LEU A 159 -22.50 48.36 -81.55
CA LEU A 159 -22.64 48.07 -82.97
C LEU A 159 -24.05 47.65 -83.40
N LYS A 160 -25.01 47.42 -82.49
CA LYS A 160 -26.26 46.70 -82.82
C LYS A 160 -27.10 47.37 -83.93
N ASP A 161 -27.19 48.70 -83.92
CA ASP A 161 -28.06 49.47 -84.81
C ASP A 161 -27.34 49.94 -86.09
N THR A 162 -26.06 49.60 -86.24
CA THR A 162 -25.24 49.98 -87.40
C THR A 162 -25.55 49.06 -88.59
N THR A 163 -25.80 49.68 -89.76
CA THR A 163 -26.17 48.99 -91.02
C THR A 163 -25.02 48.91 -92.03
N ASP A 164 -23.86 49.48 -91.71
CA ASP A 164 -22.65 49.42 -92.53
C ASP A 164 -22.21 47.94 -92.74
N PRO A 165 -21.97 47.48 -93.99
CA PRO A 165 -21.59 46.11 -94.28
C PRO A 165 -20.33 45.63 -93.52
N ASP A 166 -19.34 46.50 -93.33
CA ASP A 166 -18.09 46.16 -92.65
C ASP A 166 -18.32 45.99 -91.15
N ALA A 167 -19.20 46.83 -90.57
CA ALA A 167 -19.58 46.74 -89.16
C ALA A 167 -20.38 45.46 -88.85
N VAL A 168 -21.22 44.99 -89.79
CA VAL A 168 -21.94 43.72 -89.67
C VAL A 168 -20.96 42.54 -89.67
N SER A 169 -20.00 42.51 -90.60
CA SER A 169 -18.98 41.45 -90.65
C SER A 169 -18.13 41.39 -89.38
N PHE A 170 -17.72 42.55 -88.86
CA PHE A 170 -16.97 42.64 -87.60
C PHE A 170 -17.78 42.15 -86.39
N ARG A 171 -19.08 42.47 -86.34
CA ARG A 171 -19.99 41.98 -85.30
C ARG A 171 -20.07 40.45 -85.30
N ASP A 172 -20.17 39.83 -86.47
CA ASP A 172 -20.24 38.37 -86.60
C ASP A 172 -18.93 37.71 -86.12
N GLN A 173 -17.78 38.30 -86.43
CA GLN A 173 -16.49 37.83 -85.92
C GLN A 173 -16.40 37.94 -84.38
N LEU A 174 -16.85 39.06 -83.81
CA LEU A 174 -16.89 39.25 -82.35
C LEU A 174 -17.86 38.28 -81.66
N GLN A 175 -18.99 37.94 -82.28
CA GLN A 175 -19.89 36.90 -81.77
C GLN A 175 -19.21 35.51 -81.77
N GLY A 176 -18.45 35.19 -82.82
CA GLY A 176 -17.65 33.97 -82.87
C GLY A 176 -16.60 33.91 -81.76
N LEU A 177 -15.86 35.01 -81.55
CA LEU A 177 -14.88 35.14 -80.47
C LEU A 177 -15.55 35.03 -79.09
N ARG A 178 -16.71 35.68 -78.90
CA ARG A 178 -17.51 35.57 -77.67
C ARG A 178 -17.87 34.11 -77.39
N GLY A 179 -18.32 33.36 -78.40
CA GLY A 179 -18.65 31.94 -78.27
C GLY A 179 -17.44 31.07 -77.91
N GLN A 180 -16.26 31.38 -78.45
CA GLN A 180 -15.01 30.71 -78.06
C GLN A 180 -14.61 31.04 -76.61
N VAL A 181 -14.65 32.30 -76.20
CA VAL A 181 -14.32 32.70 -74.82
C VAL A 181 -15.34 32.14 -73.83
N ASP A 182 -16.62 32.09 -74.21
CA ASP A 182 -17.68 31.54 -73.38
C ASP A 182 -17.55 30.01 -73.22
N SER A 183 -17.08 29.29 -74.24
CA SER A 183 -16.86 27.84 -74.14
C SER A 183 -15.68 27.45 -73.24
N PHE A 184 -14.71 28.35 -73.03
CA PHE A 184 -13.64 28.20 -72.03
C PHE A 184 -14.13 28.41 -70.58
N LYS A 185 -15.31 27.90 -70.23
CA LYS A 185 -15.82 27.92 -68.85
C LYS A 185 -15.32 26.70 -68.09
N LEU A 186 -14.78 26.89 -66.90
CA LEU A 186 -14.49 25.79 -66.00
C LEU A 186 -15.78 25.20 -65.45
N ASP A 187 -15.80 23.87 -65.35
CA ASP A 187 -16.91 23.17 -64.72
C ASP A 187 -17.02 23.58 -63.25
N GLU A 188 -18.25 23.81 -62.79
CA GLU A 188 -18.52 24.24 -61.42
C GLU A 188 -18.06 23.19 -60.39
N ASN A 189 -18.14 21.90 -60.73
CA ASN A 189 -17.64 20.83 -59.85
C ASN A 189 -16.12 20.89 -59.73
N VAL A 190 -15.39 21.19 -60.80
CA VAL A 190 -13.92 21.32 -60.75
C VAL A 190 -13.54 22.48 -59.84
N THR A 191 -14.25 23.61 -59.92
CA THR A 191 -14.01 24.77 -59.06
C THR A 191 -14.28 24.45 -57.59
N ASN A 192 -15.36 23.72 -57.31
CA ASN A 192 -15.70 23.28 -55.96
C ASN A 192 -14.67 22.28 -55.40
N GLN A 193 -14.23 21.32 -56.22
CA GLN A 193 -13.19 20.36 -55.84
C GLN A 193 -11.85 21.03 -55.56
N LEU A 194 -11.46 22.02 -56.37
CA LEU A 194 -10.25 22.80 -56.18
C LEU A 194 -10.29 23.61 -54.87
N THR A 195 -11.43 24.26 -54.60
CA THR A 195 -11.64 24.99 -53.35
C THR A 195 -11.57 24.06 -52.15
N GLN A 196 -12.23 22.90 -52.22
CA GLN A 196 -12.18 21.89 -51.16
C GLN A 196 -10.77 21.34 -50.95
N LEU A 197 -10.00 21.13 -52.02
CA LEU A 197 -8.60 20.71 -51.93
C LEU A 197 -7.73 21.78 -51.26
N ARG A 198 -7.91 23.06 -51.62
CA ARG A 198 -7.22 24.19 -50.98
C ARG A 198 -7.54 24.24 -49.49
N ASP A 199 -8.82 24.22 -49.14
CA ASP A 199 -9.25 24.36 -47.75
C ASP A 199 -8.82 23.14 -46.92
N GLY A 200 -8.92 21.93 -47.48
CA GLY A 200 -8.47 20.70 -46.84
C GLY A 200 -6.96 20.63 -46.64
N SER A 201 -6.16 21.04 -47.63
CA SER A 201 -4.70 21.09 -47.49
C SER A 201 -4.27 22.13 -46.44
N ARG A 202 -4.94 23.30 -46.40
CA ARG A 202 -4.72 24.33 -45.38
C ARG A 202 -5.08 23.82 -43.98
N GLU A 203 -6.20 23.10 -43.83
CA GLU A 203 -6.61 22.53 -42.56
C GLU A 203 -5.61 21.49 -42.04
N ILE A 204 -5.12 20.59 -42.90
CA ILE A 204 -4.08 19.62 -42.52
C ILE A 204 -2.80 20.34 -42.08
N ALA A 205 -2.36 21.37 -42.82
CA ALA A 205 -1.19 22.15 -42.44
C ALA A 205 -1.35 22.79 -41.06
N ASN A 206 -2.53 23.36 -40.78
CA ASN A 206 -2.84 23.96 -39.48
C ASN A 206 -2.88 22.91 -38.36
N GLN A 207 -3.52 21.76 -38.57
CA GLN A 207 -3.58 20.67 -37.58
C GLN A 207 -2.20 20.18 -37.16
N LEU A 208 -1.23 20.20 -38.07
CA LEU A 208 0.12 19.71 -37.85
C LEU A 208 1.07 20.75 -37.25
N ASN A 209 0.89 22.04 -37.56
CA ASN A 209 1.92 23.06 -37.30
C ASN A 209 1.44 24.24 -36.43
N THR A 210 0.12 24.42 -36.27
CA THR A 210 -0.43 25.61 -35.60
C THR A 210 -0.83 25.28 -34.16
N PRO A 211 -0.32 26.02 -33.15
CA PRO A 211 -0.77 25.89 -31.77
C PRO A 211 -2.27 26.15 -31.63
N GLY A 212 -2.94 25.39 -30.77
CA GLY A 212 -4.40 25.45 -30.58
C GLY A 212 -5.19 24.43 -31.41
N TYR A 213 -4.51 23.73 -32.33
CA TYR A 213 -5.10 22.60 -33.04
C TYR A 213 -4.85 21.28 -32.32
N GLY A 214 -5.85 20.40 -32.33
CA GLY A 214 -5.88 19.21 -31.48
C GLY A 214 -4.75 18.22 -31.74
N PHE A 215 -4.34 18.03 -33.01
CA PHE A 215 -3.24 17.11 -33.32
C PHE A 215 -1.89 17.65 -32.85
N HIS A 216 -1.53 18.89 -33.21
CA HIS A 216 -0.32 19.55 -32.74
C HIS A 216 -0.22 19.55 -31.21
N ASP A 217 -1.26 20.04 -30.53
CA ASP A 217 -1.27 20.14 -29.06
C ASP A 217 -1.29 18.76 -28.39
N GLY A 218 -1.93 17.76 -29.03
CA GLY A 218 -1.89 16.36 -28.61
C GLY A 218 -0.48 15.78 -28.59
N ILE A 219 0.31 16.03 -29.65
CA ILE A 219 1.70 15.55 -29.73
C ILE A 219 2.58 16.26 -28.70
N TYR A 220 2.45 17.57 -28.55
CA TYR A 220 3.21 18.33 -27.54
C TYR A 220 2.87 17.91 -26.11
N SER A 221 1.59 17.74 -25.80
CA SER A 221 1.14 17.30 -24.48
C SER A 221 1.57 15.87 -24.17
N ALA A 222 1.49 14.96 -25.14
CA ALA A 222 1.99 13.59 -24.99
C ALA A 222 3.52 13.56 -24.79
N THR A 223 4.27 14.39 -25.53
CA THR A 223 5.73 14.50 -25.39
C THR A 223 6.12 15.05 -24.02
N LYS A 224 5.41 16.09 -23.55
CA LYS A 224 5.59 16.61 -22.20
C LYS A 224 5.26 15.56 -21.14
N GLY A 225 4.13 14.86 -21.27
CA GLY A 225 3.73 13.80 -20.35
C GLY A 225 4.74 12.66 -20.27
N ALA A 226 5.37 12.28 -21.39
CA ALA A 226 6.44 11.29 -21.42
C ALA A 226 7.70 11.77 -20.68
N LYS A 227 8.09 13.04 -20.85
CA LYS A 227 9.21 13.65 -20.11
C LYS A 227 8.93 13.72 -18.61
N ASP A 228 7.73 14.16 -18.24
CA ASP A 228 7.30 14.24 -16.83
C ASP A 228 7.27 12.86 -16.18
N LEU A 229 6.79 11.83 -16.91
CA LEU A 229 6.82 10.44 -16.46
C LEU A 229 8.25 9.93 -16.24
N SER A 230 9.15 10.17 -17.19
CA SER A 230 10.56 9.80 -17.08
C SER A 230 11.22 10.47 -15.87
N ALA A 231 11.00 11.77 -15.67
CA ALA A 231 11.52 12.50 -14.51
C ALA A 231 10.94 11.95 -13.19
N GLY A 232 9.63 11.71 -13.13
CA GLY A 232 8.97 11.15 -11.94
C GLY A 232 9.45 9.74 -11.60
N LEU A 233 9.74 8.90 -12.61
CA LEU A 233 10.28 7.56 -12.38
C LEU A 233 11.74 7.58 -11.94
N ASN A 234 12.54 8.53 -12.41
CA ASN A 234 13.90 8.74 -11.89
C ASN A 234 13.87 9.11 -10.39
N GLN A 235 12.98 10.02 -10.00
CA GLN A 235 12.79 10.37 -8.59
C GLN A 235 12.29 9.17 -7.75
N LEU A 236 11.40 8.35 -8.32
CA LEU A 236 10.97 7.11 -7.67
C LEU A 236 12.14 6.15 -7.47
N ASN A 237 13.02 6.01 -8.48
CA ASN A 237 14.20 5.14 -8.40
C ASN A 237 15.13 5.56 -7.25
N GLU A 238 15.42 6.84 -7.10
CA GLU A 238 16.21 7.36 -5.96
C GLU A 238 15.56 7.05 -4.60
N GLY A 239 14.22 7.14 -4.53
CA GLY A 239 13.46 6.76 -3.35
C GLY A 239 13.52 5.25 -3.06
N VAL A 240 13.51 4.42 -4.10
CA VAL A 240 13.64 2.96 -3.98
C VAL A 240 15.06 2.57 -3.55
N ASP A 241 16.10 3.20 -4.07
CA ASP A 241 17.49 2.97 -3.64
C ASP A 241 17.70 3.32 -2.16
N SER A 242 17.06 4.40 -1.71
CA SER A 242 17.04 4.79 -0.30
C SER A 242 16.31 3.77 0.58
N ALA A 243 15.16 3.27 0.11
CA ALA A 243 14.41 2.23 0.80
C ALA A 243 15.18 0.91 0.87
N LEU A 244 15.86 0.52 -0.21
CA LEU A 244 16.71 -0.67 -0.27
C LEU A 244 17.84 -0.60 0.78
N SER A 245 18.48 0.57 0.88
CA SER A 245 19.50 0.82 1.91
C SER A 245 18.94 0.68 3.33
N GLY A 246 17.72 1.16 3.57
CA GLY A 246 17.02 0.99 4.85
C GLY A 246 16.68 -0.46 5.17
N VAL A 247 16.28 -1.24 4.15
CA VAL A 247 16.01 -2.68 4.29
C VAL A 247 17.29 -3.46 4.60
N ASP A 248 18.42 -3.12 3.96
CA ASP A 248 19.71 -3.73 4.26
C ASP A 248 20.18 -3.41 5.69
N GLN A 249 19.94 -2.19 6.18
CA GLN A 249 20.21 -1.83 7.58
C GLN A 249 19.33 -2.63 8.55
N LEU A 250 18.06 -2.83 8.22
CA LEU A 250 17.13 -3.63 9.02
C LEU A 250 17.58 -5.10 9.08
N ASP A 251 17.99 -5.67 7.94
CA ASP A 251 18.49 -7.05 7.87
C ASP A 251 19.76 -7.24 8.69
N GLN A 252 20.73 -6.31 8.57
CA GLN A 252 21.93 -6.31 9.42
C GLN A 252 21.60 -6.18 10.91
N GLY A 253 20.58 -5.37 11.25
CA GLY A 253 20.08 -5.24 12.62
C GLY A 253 19.49 -6.55 13.15
N ALA A 254 18.69 -7.25 12.34
CA ALA A 254 18.13 -8.56 12.66
C ALA A 254 19.23 -9.60 12.87
N GLN A 255 20.23 -9.67 11.99
CA GLN A 255 21.37 -10.58 12.12
C GLN A 255 22.18 -10.32 13.40
N LYS A 256 22.39 -9.04 13.76
CA LYS A 256 23.04 -8.69 15.04
C LYS A 256 22.22 -9.15 16.25
N LEU A 257 20.90 -8.95 16.22
CA LEU A 257 20.00 -9.40 17.29
C LEU A 257 20.02 -10.92 17.43
N ASP A 258 20.05 -11.63 16.31
CA ASP A 258 20.13 -13.08 16.25
C ASP A 258 21.44 -13.64 16.84
N GLY A 259 22.57 -12.97 16.57
CA GLY A 259 23.84 -13.27 17.21
C GLY A 259 23.87 -12.95 18.70
N MET A 260 23.18 -11.90 19.16
CA MET A 260 23.03 -11.61 20.59
C MET A 260 22.16 -12.66 21.28
N ALA A 261 21.11 -13.15 20.63
CA ALA A 261 20.26 -14.22 21.15
C ALA A 261 21.02 -15.54 21.31
N ASP A 262 21.88 -15.91 20.35
CA ASP A 262 22.78 -17.06 20.46
C ASP A 262 23.72 -16.91 21.67
N ASN A 263 24.40 -15.77 21.77
CA ASN A 263 25.29 -15.51 22.90
C ASN A 263 24.56 -15.59 24.25
N ASN A 264 23.32 -15.10 24.32
CA ASN A 264 22.52 -15.18 25.54
C ASN A 264 22.15 -16.64 25.88
N LYS A 265 21.72 -17.41 24.87
CA LYS A 265 21.43 -18.84 25.01
C LYS A 265 22.63 -19.63 25.51
N ASP A 266 23.83 -19.37 24.97
CA ASP A 266 25.06 -20.03 25.39
C ASP A 266 25.46 -19.67 26.82
N LYS A 267 25.35 -18.39 27.19
CA LYS A 267 25.61 -17.93 28.56
C LYS A 267 24.66 -18.59 29.56
N VAL A 268 23.37 -18.63 29.26
CA VAL A 268 22.39 -19.28 30.15
C VAL A 268 22.64 -20.78 30.25
N ALA A 269 22.99 -21.45 29.14
CA ALA A 269 23.38 -22.85 29.16
C ALA A 269 24.68 -23.10 29.96
N SER A 270 25.61 -22.15 29.99
CA SER A 270 26.81 -22.23 30.84
C SER A 270 26.48 -22.07 32.32
N VAL A 271 25.61 -21.13 32.68
CA VAL A 271 25.13 -20.93 34.06
C VAL A 271 24.38 -22.16 34.55
N SER A 272 23.50 -22.72 33.73
CA SER A 272 22.76 -23.96 34.04
C SER A 272 23.69 -25.14 34.34
N ARG A 273 24.79 -25.29 33.57
CA ARG A 273 25.80 -26.35 33.79
C ARG A 273 26.67 -26.11 35.02
N ALA A 274 26.92 -24.86 35.40
CA ALA A 274 27.75 -24.50 36.55
C ALA A 274 27.04 -24.68 37.91
N LEU A 275 25.71 -24.83 37.91
CA LEU A 275 24.93 -25.02 39.13
C LEU A 275 25.07 -26.47 39.69
N PRO A 276 25.53 -26.65 40.94
CA PRO A 276 25.76 -27.97 41.53
C PRO A 276 24.48 -28.82 41.61
N ILE A 277 24.64 -30.15 41.53
CA ILE A 277 23.54 -31.09 41.78
C ILE A 277 23.43 -31.29 43.30
N ALA A 278 22.30 -30.92 43.91
CA ALA A 278 22.06 -31.25 45.31
C ALA A 278 22.11 -32.78 45.50
N GLN A 279 22.99 -33.26 46.38
CA GLN A 279 22.95 -34.65 46.82
C GLN A 279 21.66 -34.85 47.62
N ALA A 280 20.86 -35.84 47.24
CA ALA A 280 19.62 -36.17 47.92
C ALA A 280 19.91 -36.63 49.37
N GLY A 281 19.86 -35.71 50.33
CA GLY A 281 19.71 -36.02 51.74
C GLY A 281 18.27 -36.46 51.99
N THR A 282 18.10 -37.56 52.72
CA THR A 282 16.82 -38.16 53.11
C THR A 282 16.02 -37.25 54.04
N ALA A 283 15.37 -36.22 53.50
CA ALA A 283 14.33 -35.46 54.18
C ALA A 283 12.98 -35.83 53.56
N ALA A 284 12.06 -36.27 54.42
CA ALA A 284 10.74 -36.77 54.07
C ALA A 284 10.00 -35.80 53.13
N ALA A 285 9.44 -36.35 52.05
CA ALA A 285 8.58 -35.64 51.13
C ALA A 285 7.32 -35.16 51.84
N GLN A 286 7.31 -33.87 52.22
CA GLN A 286 6.07 -33.13 52.31
C GLN A 286 5.72 -32.71 50.87
N GLU A 287 4.68 -33.35 50.34
CA GLU A 287 3.99 -32.92 49.11
C GLU A 287 3.31 -31.56 49.36
N GLU A 288 4.10 -30.49 49.39
CA GLU A 288 3.56 -29.17 49.07
C GLU A 288 3.56 -29.03 47.54
N GLY A 289 2.37 -29.03 46.96
CA GLY A 289 2.15 -28.89 45.54
C GLY A 289 2.78 -27.61 45.02
N ILE A 290 3.88 -27.74 44.30
CA ILE A 290 4.58 -26.62 43.65
C ILE A 290 3.64 -26.03 42.59
N THR A 291 3.10 -24.84 42.86
CA THR A 291 2.31 -24.05 41.92
C THR A 291 3.20 -23.55 40.78
N ARG A 292 3.05 -24.10 39.57
CA ARG A 292 3.83 -23.66 38.39
C ARG A 292 3.26 -22.36 37.80
N THR A 293 3.71 -21.18 38.18
CA THR A 293 3.23 -19.95 37.52
C THR A 293 3.88 -19.79 36.13
N LEU A 294 3.08 -19.68 35.07
CA LEU A 294 3.49 -19.25 33.74
C LEU A 294 4.10 -17.84 33.83
N ALA A 295 5.38 -17.70 33.50
CA ALA A 295 6.02 -16.40 33.46
C ALA A 295 5.30 -15.48 32.43
N PRO A 296 5.02 -14.20 32.78
CA PRO A 296 4.30 -13.25 31.94
C PRO A 296 4.88 -13.09 30.52
N MET A 297 6.20 -13.25 30.39
CA MET A 297 6.90 -13.20 29.09
C MET A 297 6.53 -14.35 28.14
N TYR A 298 6.14 -15.53 28.65
CA TYR A 298 5.70 -16.62 27.78
C TYR A 298 4.34 -16.34 27.14
N ALA A 299 3.40 -15.81 27.91
CA ALA A 299 2.12 -15.35 27.38
C ALA A 299 2.31 -14.28 26.29
N PHE A 300 3.29 -13.38 26.50
CA PHE A 300 3.61 -12.31 25.55
C PHE A 300 4.20 -12.86 24.25
N LEU A 301 5.17 -13.77 24.33
CA LEU A 301 5.80 -14.36 23.15
C LEU A 301 4.80 -15.14 22.29
N ILE A 302 3.86 -15.84 22.93
CA ILE A 302 2.77 -16.54 22.24
C ILE A 302 1.88 -15.53 21.50
N ALA A 303 1.46 -14.46 22.18
CA ALA A 303 0.65 -13.41 21.58
C ALA A 303 1.38 -12.68 20.43
N ALA A 304 2.68 -12.44 20.58
CA ALA A 304 3.53 -11.84 19.55
C ALA A 304 3.65 -12.73 18.30
N GLY A 305 3.87 -14.03 18.48
CA GLY A 305 3.91 -14.99 17.35
C GLY A 305 2.58 -15.07 16.61
N VAL A 306 1.45 -15.09 17.34
CA VAL A 306 0.11 -15.07 16.76
C VAL A 306 -0.15 -13.80 15.96
N LEU A 307 0.26 -12.63 16.48
CA LEU A 307 0.14 -11.35 15.78
C LEU A 307 0.94 -11.37 14.46
N LEU A 308 2.20 -11.82 14.49
CA LEU A 308 3.06 -11.86 13.30
C LEU A 308 2.43 -12.73 12.22
N VAL A 309 1.92 -13.92 12.57
CA VAL A 309 1.29 -14.78 11.57
C VAL A 309 -0.03 -14.20 11.08
N ALA A 310 -0.83 -13.56 11.94
CA ALA A 310 -2.06 -12.90 11.52
C ALA A 310 -1.81 -11.76 10.52
N VAL A 311 -0.77 -10.96 10.75
CA VAL A 311 -0.40 -9.81 9.93
C VAL A 311 0.26 -10.21 8.60
N PHE A 312 1.20 -11.16 8.63
CA PHE A 312 1.98 -11.54 7.46
C PHE A 312 1.41 -12.75 6.70
N GLY A 313 0.72 -13.65 7.38
CA GLY A 313 0.08 -14.83 6.79
C GLY A 313 -1.18 -14.51 5.96
N SER A 314 -1.85 -13.40 6.24
CA SER A 314 -3.07 -12.94 5.53
C SER A 314 -2.88 -12.63 4.04
N ARG A 315 -1.65 -12.74 3.50
CA ARG A 315 -1.32 -12.36 2.12
C ARG A 315 -1.51 -13.45 1.06
N ARG A 316 -1.66 -14.73 1.43
CA ARG A 316 -1.54 -15.86 0.46
C ARG A 316 -2.85 -16.52 0.04
N SER A 317 -3.87 -16.56 0.92
CA SER A 317 -5.31 -16.77 0.60
C SER A 317 -6.11 -16.73 1.91
N PHE A 318 -7.38 -16.30 1.87
CA PHE A 318 -8.24 -16.24 3.07
C PHE A 318 -8.43 -17.61 3.73
N ALA A 319 -8.55 -18.68 2.94
CA ALA A 319 -8.68 -20.06 3.44
C ALA A 319 -7.41 -20.57 4.14
N ASN A 320 -6.22 -20.29 3.59
CA ASN A 320 -4.96 -20.69 4.22
C ASN A 320 -4.67 -19.89 5.49
N THR A 321 -5.16 -18.64 5.55
CA THR A 321 -5.05 -17.77 6.73
C THR A 321 -5.91 -18.32 7.87
N LEU A 322 -7.15 -18.75 7.60
CA LEU A 322 -8.00 -19.38 8.60
C LEU A 322 -7.43 -20.69 9.13
N LEU A 323 -6.89 -21.54 8.24
CA LEU A 323 -6.22 -22.79 8.62
C LEU A 323 -4.99 -22.53 9.50
N ALA A 324 -4.15 -21.56 9.12
CA ALA A 324 -2.98 -21.16 9.92
C ALA A 324 -3.39 -20.64 11.31
N GLY A 325 -4.46 -19.84 11.39
CA GLY A 325 -5.00 -19.33 12.65
C GLY A 325 -5.51 -20.44 13.58
N VAL A 326 -6.19 -21.45 13.05
CA VAL A 326 -6.67 -22.61 13.83
C VAL A 326 -5.48 -23.43 14.37
N VAL A 327 -4.49 -23.72 13.51
CA VAL A 327 -3.29 -24.47 13.91
C VAL A 327 -2.50 -23.74 15.00
N LEU A 328 -2.28 -22.43 14.83
CA LEU A 328 -1.56 -21.61 15.82
C LEU A 328 -2.30 -21.47 17.15
N SER A 329 -3.63 -21.38 17.11
CA SER A 329 -4.45 -21.31 18.33
C SER A 329 -4.31 -22.60 19.14
N VAL A 330 -4.36 -23.75 18.48
CA VAL A 330 -4.18 -25.07 19.13
C VAL A 330 -2.75 -25.22 19.67
N LEU A 331 -1.73 -24.80 18.90
CA LEU A 331 -0.34 -24.82 19.34
C LEU A 331 -0.11 -23.91 20.55
N ALA A 332 -0.66 -22.69 20.54
CA ALA A 332 -0.61 -21.75 21.65
C ALA A 332 -1.23 -22.33 22.92
N GLY A 333 -2.42 -22.95 22.81
CA GLY A 333 -3.07 -23.62 23.93
C GLY A 333 -2.26 -24.78 24.50
N GLY A 334 -1.66 -25.61 23.63
CA GLY A 334 -0.76 -26.69 24.05
C GLY A 334 0.49 -26.19 24.75
N LEU A 335 1.06 -25.08 24.28
CA LEU A 335 2.28 -24.47 24.82
C LEU A 335 2.02 -23.85 26.20
N VAL A 336 0.87 -23.19 26.39
CA VAL A 336 0.43 -22.69 27.71
C VAL A 336 0.18 -23.83 28.69
N ALA A 337 -0.46 -24.92 28.26
CA ALA A 337 -0.71 -26.07 29.11
C ALA A 337 0.58 -26.79 29.55
N MET A 338 1.63 -26.76 28.73
CA MET A 338 2.95 -27.29 29.07
C MET A 338 3.73 -26.39 30.05
N LEU A 339 3.55 -25.07 29.97
CA LEU A 339 4.35 -24.09 30.71
C LEU A 339 3.67 -23.50 31.97
N GLY A 340 2.35 -23.65 32.15
CA GLY A 340 1.59 -23.08 33.27
C GLY A 340 1.31 -24.00 34.47
N ALA A 341 0.40 -23.57 35.36
CA ALA A 341 0.17 -24.10 36.71
C ALA A 341 -0.41 -25.51 36.79
N GLY A 342 -0.76 -26.09 35.65
CA GLY A 342 -1.20 -27.47 35.53
C GLY A 342 -1.71 -27.74 34.13
N MET A 343 -1.45 -28.93 33.61
CA MET A 343 -2.04 -29.43 32.35
C MET A 343 -3.53 -29.70 32.56
N THR A 344 -4.35 -28.66 32.67
CA THR A 344 -5.81 -28.80 32.60
C THR A 344 -6.27 -28.50 31.18
N ALA A 345 -7.12 -29.37 30.64
CA ALA A 345 -7.69 -29.18 29.31
C ALA A 345 -8.44 -27.84 29.19
N THR A 346 -8.98 -27.33 30.30
CA THR A 346 -9.68 -26.05 30.38
C THR A 346 -8.77 -24.85 30.13
N VAL A 347 -7.56 -24.82 30.71
CA VAL A 347 -6.58 -23.73 30.49
C VAL A 347 -6.05 -23.77 29.06
N ALA A 348 -5.79 -24.96 28.51
CA ALA A 348 -5.35 -25.13 27.12
C ALA A 348 -6.40 -24.59 26.13
N ILE A 349 -7.67 -24.91 26.34
CA ILE A 349 -8.78 -24.47 25.49
C ILE A 349 -9.00 -22.95 25.62
N ALA A 350 -8.94 -22.40 26.83
CA ALA A 350 -9.06 -20.96 27.04
C ALA A 350 -7.94 -20.18 26.32
N ALA A 351 -6.69 -20.61 26.49
CA ALA A 351 -5.54 -20.00 25.83
C ALA A 351 -5.62 -20.11 24.30
N ALA A 352 -6.06 -21.26 23.78
CA ALA A 352 -6.30 -21.44 22.35
C ALA A 352 -7.40 -20.50 21.83
N GLY A 353 -8.51 -20.36 22.58
CA GLY A 353 -9.59 -19.44 22.24
C GLY A 353 -9.13 -17.98 22.20
N ILE A 354 -8.31 -17.56 23.15
CA ILE A 354 -7.75 -16.20 23.21
C ILE A 354 -6.77 -15.94 22.06
N ALA A 355 -5.89 -16.91 21.77
CA ALA A 355 -4.99 -16.83 20.61
C ALA A 355 -5.79 -16.73 19.30
N GLY A 356 -6.88 -17.49 19.18
CA GLY A 356 -7.80 -17.42 18.04
C GLY A 356 -8.49 -16.07 17.91
N LEU A 357 -8.92 -15.47 19.02
CA LEU A 357 -9.49 -14.11 19.03
C LEU A 357 -8.46 -13.05 18.65
N LEU A 358 -7.24 -13.12 19.16
CA LEU A 358 -6.16 -12.21 18.75
C LEU A 358 -5.86 -12.35 17.26
N PHE A 359 -5.80 -13.58 16.74
CA PHE A 359 -5.59 -13.85 15.33
C PHE A 359 -6.70 -13.23 14.47
N ALA A 360 -7.97 -13.48 14.82
CA ALA A 360 -9.12 -12.96 14.11
C ALA A 360 -9.17 -11.44 14.14
N ALA A 361 -8.98 -10.83 15.32
CA ALA A 361 -8.94 -9.38 15.49
C ALA A 361 -7.83 -8.75 14.64
N SER A 362 -6.63 -9.34 14.65
CA SER A 362 -5.47 -8.82 13.92
C SER A 362 -5.61 -8.98 12.41
N ALA A 363 -6.07 -10.14 11.94
CA ALA A 363 -6.28 -10.41 10.52
C ALA A 363 -7.40 -9.54 9.91
N LEU A 364 -8.52 -9.38 10.62
CA LEU A 364 -9.61 -8.50 10.18
C LEU A 364 -9.21 -7.03 10.22
N SER A 365 -8.45 -6.61 11.23
CA SER A 365 -7.93 -5.24 11.31
C SER A 365 -6.95 -4.97 10.16
N ALA A 366 -6.06 -5.92 9.85
CA ALA A 366 -5.16 -5.85 8.71
C ALA A 366 -5.93 -5.73 7.38
N ALA A 367 -6.97 -6.54 7.20
CA ALA A 367 -7.83 -6.48 6.01
C ALA A 367 -8.60 -5.14 5.91
N ALA A 368 -9.11 -4.61 7.02
CA ALA A 368 -9.77 -3.31 7.06
C ALA A 368 -8.80 -2.17 6.71
N ILE A 369 -7.59 -2.18 7.30
CA ILE A 369 -6.52 -1.23 7.00
C ILE A 369 -6.12 -1.32 5.52
N GLN A 370 -6.06 -2.53 4.95
CA GLN A 370 -5.77 -2.73 3.53
C GLN A 370 -6.74 -1.99 2.61
N ARG A 371 -8.02 -2.01 2.95
CA ARG A 371 -9.06 -1.30 2.19
C ARG A 371 -9.02 0.21 2.38
N MET A 372 -8.56 0.68 3.55
CA MET A 372 -8.44 2.12 3.84
C MET A 372 -7.18 2.75 3.22
N ALA A 373 -6.02 2.11 3.38
CA ALA A 373 -4.70 2.63 2.99
C ALA A 373 -4.23 2.12 1.60
N GLY A 374 -4.89 1.10 1.06
CA GLY A 374 -4.54 0.48 -0.22
C GLY A 374 -3.42 -0.55 -0.12
N PRO A 375 -3.28 -1.44 -1.12
CA PRO A 375 -2.39 -2.60 -1.05
C PRO A 375 -0.90 -2.27 -0.98
N LYS A 376 -0.48 -1.06 -1.39
CA LYS A 376 0.93 -0.65 -1.42
C LYS A 376 1.44 -0.15 -0.06
N VAL A 377 0.61 0.59 0.68
CA VAL A 377 1.01 1.25 1.96
C VAL A 377 0.80 0.33 3.16
N THR A 378 -0.27 -0.48 3.10
CA THR A 378 -0.66 -1.42 4.14
C THR A 378 0.44 -2.36 4.63
N PRO A 379 1.25 -3.01 3.77
CA PRO A 379 2.27 -3.93 4.25
C PRO A 379 3.31 -3.26 5.16
N VAL A 380 3.67 -2.00 4.86
CA VAL A 380 4.60 -1.20 5.66
C VAL A 380 3.93 -0.78 6.98
N LEU A 381 2.69 -0.26 6.91
CA LEU A 381 1.94 0.15 8.10
C LEU A 381 1.75 -0.98 9.10
N LEU A 382 1.39 -2.18 8.63
CA LEU A 382 1.18 -3.33 9.50
C LEU A 382 2.49 -3.88 10.07
N ALA A 383 3.58 -3.84 9.30
CA ALA A 383 4.90 -4.25 9.81
C ALA A 383 5.39 -3.31 10.92
N VAL A 384 5.30 -1.99 10.71
CA VAL A 384 5.65 -0.99 11.71
C VAL A 384 4.75 -1.11 12.95
N GLY A 385 3.44 -1.28 12.74
CA GLY A 385 2.49 -1.47 13.83
C GLY A 385 2.76 -2.72 14.65
N ALA A 386 3.07 -3.85 14.01
CA ALA A 386 3.39 -5.10 14.71
C ALA A 386 4.70 -4.97 15.51
N LEU A 387 5.73 -4.36 14.95
CA LEU A 387 7.00 -4.10 15.65
C LEU A 387 6.80 -3.16 16.86
N ALA A 388 6.00 -2.11 16.70
CA ALA A 388 5.68 -1.20 17.78
C ALA A 388 4.92 -1.91 18.91
N GLN A 389 3.96 -2.79 18.57
CA GLN A 389 3.21 -3.58 19.54
C GLN A 389 4.10 -4.55 20.32
N ILE A 390 4.95 -5.29 19.62
CA ILE A 390 5.88 -6.23 20.23
C ILE A 390 6.88 -5.47 21.12
N GLY A 391 7.46 -4.37 20.64
CA GLY A 391 8.44 -3.59 21.39
C GLY A 391 7.86 -2.96 22.66
N VAL A 392 6.72 -2.28 22.55
CA VAL A 392 6.10 -1.57 23.69
C VAL A 392 5.52 -2.55 24.70
N VAL A 393 4.70 -3.50 24.26
CA VAL A 393 4.06 -4.47 25.18
C VAL A 393 5.13 -5.35 25.83
N GLY A 394 6.13 -5.81 25.07
CA GLY A 394 7.22 -6.62 25.60
C GLY A 394 8.04 -5.87 26.65
N TRP A 395 8.36 -4.58 26.41
CA TRP A 395 9.06 -3.76 27.39
C TRP A 395 8.24 -3.52 28.66
N VAL A 396 6.95 -3.17 28.52
CA VAL A 396 6.04 -2.92 29.64
C VAL A 396 5.88 -4.17 30.49
N TRP A 397 5.66 -5.32 29.88
CA TRP A 397 5.48 -6.59 30.58
C TRP A 397 6.76 -7.07 31.26
N ASN A 398 7.91 -6.90 30.63
CA ASN A 398 9.20 -7.19 31.27
C ASN A 398 9.48 -6.26 32.47
N LYS A 399 9.13 -4.97 32.34
CA LYS A 399 9.26 -4.02 33.45
C LYS A 399 8.29 -4.32 34.58
N ALA A 400 7.03 -4.62 34.29
CA ALA A 400 6.01 -4.94 35.29
C ALA A 400 6.36 -6.18 36.11
N ALA A 401 7.14 -7.12 35.55
CA ALA A 401 7.65 -8.28 36.29
C ALA A 401 8.74 -7.93 37.34
N THR A 402 9.37 -6.75 37.25
CA THR A 402 10.52 -6.36 38.09
C THR A 402 10.33 -5.05 38.86
N ALA A 403 9.42 -4.18 38.43
CA ALA A 403 9.16 -2.87 39.01
C ALA A 403 7.77 -2.34 38.60
N GLN A 404 7.27 -1.33 39.32
CA GLN A 404 6.04 -0.63 38.92
C GLN A 404 6.26 0.15 37.62
N VAL A 405 5.32 0.01 36.68
CA VAL A 405 5.30 0.75 35.41
C VAL A 405 4.47 2.02 35.58
N SER A 406 4.93 3.14 35.03
CA SER A 406 4.16 4.39 35.07
C SER A 406 2.83 4.25 34.30
N THR A 407 1.79 4.92 34.77
CA THR A 407 0.44 4.91 34.18
C THR A 407 0.42 5.23 32.68
N VAL A 408 1.26 6.15 32.20
CA VAL A 408 1.35 6.50 30.77
C VAL A 408 1.73 5.29 29.92
N TRP A 409 2.74 4.52 30.33
CA TRP A 409 3.21 3.35 29.60
C TRP A 409 2.27 2.16 29.71
N GLN A 410 1.54 2.03 30.84
CA GLN A 410 0.44 1.06 30.96
C GLN A 410 -0.65 1.34 29.93
N VAL A 411 -1.15 2.59 29.86
CA VAL A 411 -2.18 2.99 28.90
C VAL A 411 -1.71 2.79 27.45
N VAL A 412 -0.47 3.14 27.12
CA VAL A 412 0.07 2.90 25.76
C VAL A 412 0.09 1.42 25.43
N SER A 413 0.42 0.54 26.39
CA SER A 413 0.34 -0.91 26.20
C SER A 413 -1.11 -1.39 26.05
N GLU A 414 -2.05 -0.85 26.82
CA GLU A 414 -3.47 -1.20 26.77
C GLU A 414 -4.16 -0.76 25.47
N LEU A 415 -3.57 0.18 24.72
CA LEU A 415 -4.04 0.52 23.37
C LEU A 415 -3.64 -0.51 22.32
N MET A 416 -2.95 -1.59 22.69
CA MET A 416 -2.42 -2.60 21.78
C MET A 416 -3.09 -3.96 22.00
N PRO A 417 -3.60 -4.63 20.95
CA PRO A 417 -4.28 -5.92 21.07
C PRO A 417 -3.44 -7.02 21.75
N VAL A 418 -2.12 -7.00 21.55
CA VAL A 418 -1.18 -7.97 22.17
C VAL A 418 -1.24 -7.91 23.69
N HIS A 419 -1.48 -6.74 24.29
CA HIS A 419 -1.59 -6.58 25.73
C HIS A 419 -2.72 -7.44 26.31
N TYR A 420 -3.93 -7.35 25.75
CA TYR A 420 -5.08 -8.10 26.23
C TYR A 420 -4.93 -9.60 26.03
N SER A 421 -4.34 -10.03 24.91
CA SER A 421 -4.07 -11.47 24.73
C SER A 421 -3.07 -11.98 25.77
N THR A 422 -2.02 -11.21 26.03
CA THR A 422 -1.02 -11.51 27.05
C THR A 422 -1.64 -11.56 28.44
N ALA A 423 -2.46 -10.57 28.80
CA ALA A 423 -3.17 -10.48 30.07
C ALA A 423 -4.16 -11.64 30.28
N ALA A 424 -4.95 -11.97 29.26
CA ALA A 424 -5.91 -13.06 29.35
C ALA A 424 -5.21 -14.42 29.47
N ILE A 425 -4.22 -14.70 28.61
CA ILE A 425 -3.47 -15.97 28.66
C ILE A 425 -2.76 -16.12 30.01
N SER A 426 -2.11 -15.07 30.50
CA SER A 426 -1.47 -15.06 31.82
C SER A 426 -2.47 -15.32 32.94
N ALA A 427 -3.60 -14.62 32.95
CA ALA A 427 -4.60 -14.76 34.02
C ALA A 427 -5.23 -16.14 34.06
N PHE A 428 -5.58 -16.72 32.90
CA PHE A 428 -6.12 -18.08 32.83
C PHE A 428 -5.07 -19.15 33.17
N ALA A 429 -3.81 -18.96 32.78
CA ALA A 429 -2.75 -19.94 33.04
C ALA A 429 -2.27 -19.95 34.49
N ASN A 430 -2.38 -18.81 35.18
CA ASN A 430 -1.87 -18.62 36.53
C ASN A 430 -2.94 -18.65 37.63
N GLY A 431 -4.23 -18.79 37.26
CA GLY A 431 -5.31 -18.60 38.23
C GLY A 431 -5.37 -17.17 38.77
N GLY A 432 -4.98 -16.18 37.95
CA GLY A 432 -5.06 -14.77 38.28
C GLY A 432 -6.50 -14.27 38.39
N HIS A 433 -6.68 -12.98 38.66
CA HIS A 433 -8.02 -12.42 38.86
C HIS A 433 -8.91 -12.66 37.62
N PRO A 434 -10.08 -13.33 37.77
CA PRO A 434 -10.95 -13.67 36.64
C PRO A 434 -11.47 -12.44 35.91
N GLU A 435 -11.55 -11.30 36.60
CA GLU A 435 -11.93 -10.01 36.01
C GLU A 435 -10.99 -9.57 34.88
N VAL A 436 -9.67 -9.70 35.06
CA VAL A 436 -8.67 -9.34 34.04
C VAL A 436 -8.74 -10.27 32.84
N ALA A 437 -8.97 -11.56 33.10
CA ALA A 437 -9.08 -12.59 32.08
C ALA A 437 -10.29 -12.36 31.17
N TRP A 438 -11.46 -12.13 31.76
CA TRP A 438 -12.71 -11.91 31.04
C TRP A 438 -12.78 -10.54 30.37
N MET A 439 -12.29 -9.49 31.03
CA MET A 439 -12.18 -8.15 30.43
C MET A 439 -11.33 -8.19 29.17
N SER A 440 -10.13 -8.77 29.26
CA SER A 440 -9.20 -8.82 28.13
C SER A 440 -9.75 -9.65 26.97
N THR A 441 -10.45 -10.75 27.28
CA THR A 441 -11.16 -11.56 26.28
C THR A 441 -12.30 -10.77 25.63
N ALA A 442 -13.07 -10.00 26.42
CA ALA A 442 -14.15 -9.17 25.93
C ALA A 442 -13.66 -8.04 25.01
N VAL A 443 -12.52 -7.40 25.34
CA VAL A 443 -11.90 -6.39 24.49
C VAL A 443 -11.45 -6.99 23.15
N LEU A 444 -10.84 -8.18 23.15
CA LEU A 444 -10.46 -8.87 21.91
C LEU A 444 -11.67 -9.27 21.06
N ALA A 445 -12.74 -9.75 21.68
CA ALA A 445 -13.99 -10.07 20.99
C ALA A 445 -14.64 -8.81 20.39
N ALA A 446 -14.71 -7.72 21.15
CA ALA A 446 -15.21 -6.43 20.68
C ALA A 446 -14.36 -5.86 19.54
N LEU A 447 -13.03 -5.96 19.62
CA LEU A 447 -12.11 -5.58 18.55
C LEU A 447 -12.33 -6.41 17.29
N THR A 448 -12.57 -7.72 17.42
CA THR A 448 -12.86 -8.60 16.29
C THR A 448 -14.14 -8.16 15.57
N LEU A 449 -15.22 -7.87 16.32
CA LEU A 449 -16.48 -7.39 15.76
C LEU A 449 -16.33 -6.01 15.12
N ALA A 450 -15.61 -5.10 15.78
CA ALA A 450 -15.34 -3.76 15.26
C ALA A 450 -14.49 -3.81 13.98
N ALA A 451 -13.51 -4.70 13.92
CA ALA A 451 -12.69 -4.92 12.73
C ALA A 451 -13.50 -5.49 11.56
N ALA A 452 -14.41 -6.43 11.82
CA ALA A 452 -15.35 -6.91 10.81
C ALA A 452 -16.28 -5.80 10.28
N ALA A 453 -16.77 -4.94 11.17
CA ALA A 453 -17.60 -3.79 10.80
C ALA A 453 -16.80 -2.76 9.98
N ALA A 454 -15.58 -2.42 10.41
CA ALA A 454 -14.68 -1.51 9.71
C ALA A 454 -14.30 -2.05 8.31
N TYR A 455 -14.06 -3.36 8.20
CA TYR A 455 -13.79 -4.04 6.93
C TYR A 455 -14.95 -3.89 5.94
N LYS A 456 -16.21 -4.05 6.39
CA LYS A 456 -17.40 -3.83 5.56
C LYS A 456 -17.59 -2.35 5.20
N LEU A 457 -17.37 -1.45 6.16
CA LEU A 457 -17.53 0.00 5.94
C LEU A 457 -16.54 0.54 4.90
N ALA A 458 -15.35 -0.06 4.82
CA ALA A 458 -14.33 0.28 3.85
C ALA A 458 -14.59 -0.26 2.42
N ASP A 459 -15.62 -1.10 2.21
CA ASP A 459 -15.93 -1.78 0.93
C ASP A 459 -17.00 -1.06 0.07
N ALA A 460 -17.79 -0.16 0.66
CA ALA A 460 -18.94 0.40 -0.02
C ALA A 460 -18.52 1.35 -1.15
N LYS A 461 -18.45 0.79 -2.37
CA LYS A 461 -18.40 1.47 -3.67
C LYS A 461 -19.20 2.77 -3.58
N ALA A 462 -18.60 3.88 -4.01
CA ALA A 462 -19.33 5.13 -4.20
C ALA A 462 -20.59 4.80 -5.02
N ALA A 463 -21.78 5.01 -4.43
CA ALA A 463 -23.00 5.01 -5.21
C ALA A 463 -22.84 6.08 -6.31
N PRO A 464 -23.25 5.82 -7.56
CA PRO A 464 -23.25 6.85 -8.57
C PRO A 464 -24.06 8.04 -8.04
N ALA A 465 -23.51 9.24 -8.17
CA ALA A 465 -24.24 10.46 -7.87
C ALA A 465 -25.53 10.43 -8.70
N GLU A 466 -26.67 10.47 -8.03
CA GLU A 466 -27.94 10.82 -8.65
C GLU A 466 -27.71 12.13 -9.42
N SER A 467 -27.86 12.05 -10.74
CA SER A 467 -28.11 13.20 -11.58
C SER A 467 -29.49 13.72 -11.22
N ASP A 468 -29.55 14.78 -10.42
CA ASP A 468 -30.74 15.60 -10.26
C ASP A 468 -30.47 17.01 -10.77
N ALA A 469 -31.41 17.45 -11.61
CA ALA A 469 -31.60 18.75 -12.27
C ALA A 469 -30.85 19.01 -13.57
#